data_AF-A0A238K0F0-F1
#
_entry.id   AF-A0A238K0F0-F1
#
_cell.length_a   1.000
_cell.length_b   1.000
_cell.length_c   1.000
_cell.angle_alpha   90.00
_cell.angle_beta   90.00
_cell.angle_gamma   90.00
#
_symmetry.space_group_name_H-M   'P 1'
#
loop_
_entity.id
_entity.type
_entity.pdbx_description
1 polymer ?
#
loop_
_entity_poly.entity_id
_entity_poly.type
_entity_poly.pdbx_seq_one_letter_code
_entity_poly.pdbx_strand_id
1 'polypeptide(L)'
;MMEYIGTWQLGGLSHAGQILAPATRPWITDLAALCPYEGLQPGNLPEFERDPDWNNWALTDSPQDPSERLNWHVFQQGGTRYLVADRMLMSRVSWQDLDDAGYVFGTEVSIDGKPFRCRLLTGGDTPHDDPYLGATGPNEWDALVGGGGALSAPQPDPTNSAKPLSPDHLNSAHNKLWNWFGAVSWTVEPVAHRADGRACRGYHGPTYFYVNTVDHRHEDIGWRPVLEEVL
;
A
#
# COMPACT_ATOMS: atom_id res chain seq x y z
N MET A 1 19.24 2.22 13.95
CA MET A 1 18.10 3.13 13.73
C MET A 1 17.71 3.01 12.28
N MET A 2 16.42 3.12 11.97
CA MET A 2 15.96 3.11 10.58
C MET A 2 16.13 4.51 9.96
N GLU A 3 16.70 4.55 8.77
CA GLU A 3 17.01 5.78 8.04
C GLU A 3 16.14 5.87 6.78
N TYR A 4 15.55 7.03 6.52
CA TYR A 4 14.88 7.30 5.26
C TYR A 4 15.89 7.81 4.21
N ILE A 5 16.06 7.06 3.14
CA ILE A 5 17.05 7.31 2.09
C ILE A 5 16.49 8.24 1.00
N GLY A 6 15.19 8.18 0.74
CA GLY A 6 14.52 8.96 -0.29
C GLY A 6 13.60 8.12 -1.16
N THR A 7 13.34 8.57 -2.39
CA THR A 7 12.45 7.88 -3.34
C THR A 7 13.21 7.34 -4.55
N TRP A 8 12.95 6.09 -4.95
CA TRP A 8 13.52 5.47 -6.15
C TRP A 8 12.44 5.07 -7.14
N GLN A 9 12.79 5.06 -8.43
CA GLN A 9 11.99 4.45 -9.48
C GLN A 9 12.62 3.10 -9.86
N LEU A 10 11.87 2.02 -9.74
CA LEU A 10 12.36 0.66 -9.95
C LEU A 10 11.22 -0.26 -10.37
N GLY A 11 11.44 -1.06 -11.41
CA GLY A 11 10.49 -2.06 -11.86
C GLY A 11 9.22 -1.50 -12.48
N GLY A 12 8.39 -2.40 -12.99
CA GLY A 12 7.06 -2.11 -13.54
C GLY A 12 6.01 -3.08 -12.99
N LEU A 13 4.75 -2.78 -13.24
CA LEU A 13 3.65 -3.74 -13.13
C LEU A 13 3.17 -4.07 -14.54
N SER A 14 2.95 -5.35 -14.83
CA SER A 14 2.37 -5.78 -16.09
C SER A 14 1.10 -6.59 -15.89
N HIS A 15 0.19 -6.47 -16.86
CA HIS A 15 -0.99 -7.31 -17.01
C HIS A 15 -1.04 -7.88 -18.43
N ALA A 16 -1.13 -9.21 -18.56
CA ALA A 16 -1.13 -9.94 -19.83
C ALA A 16 0.03 -9.52 -20.78
N GLY A 17 1.22 -9.27 -20.20
CA GLY A 17 2.41 -8.85 -20.93
C GLY A 17 2.45 -7.37 -21.33
N GLN A 18 1.44 -6.57 -20.96
CA GLN A 18 1.42 -5.13 -21.18
C GLN A 18 1.84 -4.40 -19.89
N ILE A 19 2.78 -3.48 -20.00
CA ILE A 19 3.19 -2.62 -18.88
C ILE A 19 2.04 -1.66 -18.55
N LEU A 20 1.73 -1.53 -17.26
CA LEU A 20 0.75 -0.61 -16.73
C LEU A 20 1.46 0.56 -16.05
N ALA A 21 1.20 1.77 -16.52
CA ALA A 21 1.68 2.97 -15.83
C ALA A 21 1.08 3.06 -14.41
N PRO A 22 1.83 3.58 -13.41
CA PRO A 22 1.30 3.80 -12.07
C PRO A 22 0.02 4.63 -12.09
N ALA A 23 -0.98 4.21 -11.31
CA ALA A 23 -2.27 4.90 -11.23
C ALA A 23 -2.11 6.37 -10.82
N THR A 24 -2.64 7.28 -11.63
CA THR A 24 -2.61 8.74 -11.37
C THR A 24 -3.69 9.20 -10.39
N ARG A 25 -4.70 8.36 -10.15
CA ARG A 25 -5.74 8.49 -9.15
C ARG A 25 -5.78 7.21 -8.31
N PRO A 26 -4.77 6.98 -7.45
CA PRO A 26 -4.58 5.71 -6.75
C PRO A 26 -5.49 5.55 -5.53
N TRP A 27 -6.79 5.74 -5.72
CA TRP A 27 -7.83 5.63 -4.69
C TRP A 27 -9.00 4.78 -5.21
N ILE A 28 -10.02 4.64 -4.36
CA ILE A 28 -11.29 3.94 -4.63
C ILE A 28 -11.77 4.07 -6.09
N THR A 29 -11.95 2.93 -6.76
CA THR A 29 -12.23 2.86 -8.21
C THR A 29 -13.71 2.94 -8.57
N ASP A 30 -14.61 2.70 -7.60
CA ASP A 30 -16.05 2.81 -7.75
C ASP A 30 -16.63 3.70 -6.64
N LEU A 31 -17.27 4.81 -7.03
CA LEU A 31 -17.83 5.78 -6.09
C LEU A 31 -19.33 5.60 -5.87
N ALA A 32 -19.95 4.55 -6.42
CA ALA A 32 -21.39 4.34 -6.37
C ALA A 32 -21.89 4.05 -4.95
N ALA A 33 -21.15 3.26 -4.17
CA ALA A 33 -21.48 2.94 -2.79
C ALA A 33 -20.94 3.97 -1.79
N LEU A 34 -19.79 4.57 -2.10
CA LEU A 34 -19.08 5.46 -1.20
C LEU A 34 -18.33 6.54 -1.99
N CYS A 35 -18.63 7.80 -1.71
CA CYS A 35 -17.95 8.94 -2.31
C CYS A 35 -17.43 9.87 -1.20
N PRO A 36 -16.10 9.98 -1.00
CA PRO A 36 -15.49 10.83 0.02
C PRO A 36 -16.00 12.27 0.05
N TYR A 37 -16.21 12.88 -1.12
CA TYR A 37 -16.79 14.21 -1.25
C TYR A 37 -17.34 14.42 -2.67
N GLU A 38 -18.32 15.32 -2.79
CA GLU A 38 -18.95 15.65 -4.08
C GLU A 38 -17.91 16.16 -5.09
N GLY A 39 -17.91 15.58 -6.30
CA GLY A 39 -17.02 15.95 -7.39
C GLY A 39 -15.70 15.16 -7.45
N LEU A 40 -15.42 14.27 -6.49
CA LEU A 40 -14.32 13.32 -6.62
C LEU A 40 -14.53 12.45 -7.87
N GLN A 41 -13.47 12.27 -8.66
CA GLN A 41 -13.48 11.35 -9.79
C GLN A 41 -13.06 9.95 -9.33
N PRO A 42 -13.63 8.88 -9.92
CA PRO A 42 -13.21 7.51 -9.59
C PRO A 42 -11.70 7.32 -9.82
N GLY A 43 -11.10 6.50 -8.97
CA GLY A 43 -9.72 6.09 -9.11
C GLY A 43 -9.47 5.29 -10.38
N ASN A 44 -8.19 5.03 -10.67
CA ASN A 44 -7.77 4.25 -11.83
C ASN A 44 -6.73 3.19 -11.48
N LEU A 45 -6.79 2.65 -10.27
CA LEU A 45 -6.03 1.45 -9.93
C LEU A 45 -6.45 0.30 -10.85
N PRO A 46 -5.50 -0.50 -11.34
CA PRO A 46 -5.82 -1.80 -11.93
C PRO A 46 -6.65 -2.63 -10.94
N GLU A 47 -7.63 -3.37 -11.45
CA GLU A 47 -8.55 -4.17 -10.63
C GLU A 47 -8.31 -5.66 -10.88
N PHE A 48 -7.82 -6.37 -9.87
CA PHE A 48 -7.50 -7.80 -9.98
C PHE A 48 -8.75 -8.63 -10.30
N GLU A 49 -9.89 -8.29 -9.70
CA GLU A 49 -11.18 -8.97 -9.92
C GLU A 49 -11.60 -9.10 -11.39
N ARG A 50 -11.14 -8.20 -12.29
CA ARG A 50 -11.47 -8.26 -13.72
C ARG A 50 -10.76 -9.40 -14.46
N ASP A 51 -9.62 -9.85 -13.94
CA ASP A 51 -8.85 -10.98 -14.46
C ASP A 51 -8.08 -11.63 -13.30
N PRO A 52 -8.77 -12.45 -12.48
CA PRO A 52 -8.25 -12.98 -11.23
C PRO A 52 -7.36 -14.22 -11.43
N ASP A 53 -6.58 -14.22 -12.52
CA ASP A 53 -5.51 -15.19 -12.76
C ASP A 53 -4.17 -14.50 -12.52
N TRP A 54 -3.51 -14.84 -11.41
CA TRP A 54 -2.24 -14.22 -11.04
C TRP A 54 -1.15 -14.42 -12.09
N ASN A 55 -1.24 -15.45 -12.95
CA ASN A 55 -0.28 -15.65 -14.03
C ASN A 55 -0.30 -14.54 -15.08
N ASN A 56 -1.39 -13.76 -15.14
CA ASN A 56 -1.48 -12.59 -16.01
C ASN A 56 -0.87 -11.35 -15.37
N TRP A 57 -0.47 -11.37 -14.10
CA TRP A 57 0.08 -10.23 -13.38
C TRP A 57 1.54 -10.47 -12.98
N ALA A 58 2.41 -9.49 -13.23
CA ALA A 58 3.81 -9.61 -12.82
C ALA A 58 4.42 -8.26 -12.46
N LEU A 59 5.26 -8.27 -11.41
CA LEU A 59 6.31 -7.27 -11.27
C LEU A 59 7.40 -7.56 -12.32
N THR A 60 7.86 -6.52 -13.00
CA THR A 60 8.83 -6.62 -14.09
C THR A 60 10.10 -5.84 -13.79
N ASP A 61 11.15 -6.08 -14.58
CA ASP A 61 12.26 -5.15 -14.73
C ASP A 61 11.77 -3.74 -15.09
N SER A 62 12.60 -2.74 -14.82
CA SER A 62 12.29 -1.33 -15.05
C SER A 62 11.97 -1.07 -16.52
N PRO A 63 10.76 -0.59 -16.85
CA PRO A 63 10.42 -0.19 -18.20
C PRO A 63 11.36 0.90 -18.74
N GLN A 64 11.49 0.94 -20.07
CA GLN A 64 12.31 1.96 -20.73
C GLN A 64 11.75 3.36 -20.49
N ASP A 65 10.43 3.53 -20.54
CA ASP A 65 9.77 4.78 -20.18
C ASP A 65 9.76 4.96 -18.65
N PRO A 66 10.41 6.01 -18.10
CA PRO A 66 10.41 6.26 -16.67
C PRO A 66 9.02 6.57 -16.08
N SER A 67 8.06 7.00 -16.90
CA SER A 67 6.69 7.24 -16.46
C SER A 67 5.90 5.97 -16.16
N GLU A 68 6.39 4.82 -16.64
CA GLU A 68 5.81 3.49 -16.39
C GLU A 68 6.45 2.77 -15.19
N ARG A 69 7.50 3.36 -14.59
CA ARG A 69 8.21 2.77 -13.45
C ARG A 69 7.44 2.95 -12.16
N LEU A 70 7.48 1.94 -11.31
CA LEU A 70 6.95 2.02 -9.95
C LEU A 70 7.82 2.92 -9.09
N ASN A 71 7.19 3.70 -8.20
CA ASN A 71 7.86 4.60 -7.27
C ASN A 71 7.86 3.98 -5.86
N TRP A 72 9.01 4.10 -5.20
CA TRP A 72 9.25 3.47 -3.90
C TRP A 72 9.86 4.46 -2.92
N HIS A 73 9.38 4.47 -1.68
CA HIS A 73 10.06 5.08 -0.55
C HIS A 73 11.09 4.09 0.02
N VAL A 74 12.33 4.52 0.13
CA VAL A 74 13.46 3.67 0.49
C VAL A 74 13.91 3.95 1.91
N PHE A 75 13.96 2.91 2.71
CA PHE A 75 14.47 2.92 4.08
C PHE A 75 15.62 1.94 4.21
N GLN A 76 16.48 2.17 5.19
CA GLN A 76 17.59 1.28 5.49
C GLN A 76 17.70 1.02 6.99
N GLN A 77 17.86 -0.25 7.36
CA GLN A 77 18.13 -0.66 8.73
C GLN A 77 18.89 -1.98 8.74
N GLY A 78 20.00 -2.05 9.49
CA GLY A 78 20.66 -3.31 9.82
C GLY A 78 21.19 -4.13 8.64
N GLY A 79 21.60 -3.48 7.55
CA GLY A 79 22.06 -4.17 6.33
C GLY A 79 20.93 -4.59 5.38
N THR A 80 19.71 -4.12 5.62
CA THR A 80 18.56 -4.36 4.74
C THR A 80 18.02 -3.02 4.24
N ARG A 81 17.67 -2.95 2.95
CA ARG A 81 16.84 -1.87 2.38
C ARG A 81 15.39 -2.34 2.26
N TYR A 82 14.48 -1.46 2.63
CA TYR A 82 13.04 -1.63 2.46
C TYR A 82 12.55 -0.61 1.45
N LEU A 83 12.00 -1.07 0.33
CA LEU A 83 11.39 -0.24 -0.69
C LEU A 83 9.88 -0.40 -0.56
N VAL A 84 9.20 0.61 0.00
CA VAL A 84 7.75 0.61 0.18
C VAL A 84 7.10 1.31 -0.99
N ALA A 85 6.14 0.67 -1.66
CA ALA A 85 5.44 1.31 -2.78
C ALA A 85 4.73 2.58 -2.30
N ASP A 86 4.87 3.66 -3.07
CA ASP A 86 4.29 4.96 -2.75
C ASP A 86 2.76 4.98 -2.83
N ARG A 87 2.15 3.95 -3.44
CA ARG A 87 0.72 3.75 -3.62
C ARG A 87 0.37 2.26 -3.72
N MET A 88 -0.93 1.94 -3.72
CA MET A 88 -1.38 0.60 -4.09
C MET A 88 -1.10 0.34 -5.58
N LEU A 89 -0.65 -0.86 -5.92
CA LEU A 89 -0.40 -1.26 -7.31
C LEU A 89 -1.66 -1.78 -8.00
N MET A 90 -2.60 -2.33 -7.23
CA MET A 90 -3.90 -2.82 -7.70
C MET A 90 -4.92 -2.79 -6.56
N SER A 91 -6.20 -2.75 -6.93
CA SER A 91 -7.37 -2.82 -6.05
C SER A 91 -8.21 -4.06 -6.36
N ARG A 92 -9.31 -4.29 -5.62
CA ARG A 92 -10.19 -5.45 -5.81
C ARG A 92 -9.42 -6.78 -5.82
N VAL A 93 -8.42 -6.87 -4.97
CA VAL A 93 -7.65 -8.08 -4.68
C VAL A 93 -7.88 -8.41 -3.22
N SER A 94 -8.17 -9.67 -2.89
CA SER A 94 -8.38 -10.09 -1.51
C SER A 94 -7.05 -10.40 -0.84
N TRP A 95 -7.07 -10.49 0.50
CA TRP A 95 -5.91 -10.98 1.22
C TRP A 95 -5.59 -12.43 0.83
N GLN A 96 -6.62 -13.27 0.63
CA GLN A 96 -6.43 -14.66 0.23
C GLN A 96 -5.78 -14.78 -1.15
N ASP A 97 -6.15 -13.93 -2.11
CA ASP A 97 -5.51 -13.91 -3.44
C ASP A 97 -4.01 -13.63 -3.32
N LEU A 98 -3.63 -12.69 -2.44
CA LEU A 98 -2.23 -12.35 -2.17
C LEU A 98 -1.49 -13.48 -1.44
N ASP A 99 -2.17 -14.17 -0.52
CA ASP A 99 -1.60 -15.30 0.23
C ASP A 99 -1.35 -16.50 -0.69
N ASP A 100 -2.33 -16.84 -1.53
CA ASP A 100 -2.24 -17.92 -2.51
C ASP A 100 -1.12 -17.67 -3.53
N ALA A 101 -0.90 -16.40 -3.89
CA ALA A 101 0.21 -15.97 -4.74
C ALA A 101 1.55 -15.80 -3.99
N GLY A 102 1.58 -15.98 -2.67
CA GLY A 102 2.78 -15.94 -1.82
C GLY A 102 3.24 -14.55 -1.38
N TYR A 103 2.49 -13.49 -1.71
CA TYR A 103 2.86 -12.10 -1.42
C TYR A 103 2.53 -11.63 0.00
N VAL A 104 1.76 -12.38 0.80
CA VAL A 104 1.52 -11.98 2.20
C VAL A 104 2.82 -12.04 2.99
N PHE A 105 3.41 -13.22 3.10
CA PHE A 105 4.62 -13.44 3.90
C PHE A 105 5.90 -13.26 3.09
N GLY A 106 5.80 -13.42 1.78
CA GLY A 106 6.81 -12.95 0.84
C GLY A 106 7.23 -14.01 -0.15
N THR A 107 7.48 -13.53 -1.37
CA THR A 107 7.97 -14.30 -2.50
C THR A 107 9.24 -13.66 -3.04
N GLU A 108 10.13 -14.46 -3.60
CA GLU A 108 11.35 -13.95 -4.23
C GLU A 108 11.01 -13.38 -5.62
N VAL A 109 11.44 -12.16 -5.87
CA VAL A 109 11.33 -11.50 -7.18
C VAL A 109 12.69 -10.99 -7.60
N SER A 110 12.93 -10.91 -8.91
CA SER A 110 14.12 -10.28 -9.48
C SER A 110 13.67 -9.06 -10.27
N ILE A 111 14.25 -7.89 -9.96
CA ILE A 111 14.01 -6.65 -10.70
C ILE A 111 15.37 -6.03 -11.03
N ASP A 112 15.60 -5.78 -12.32
CA ASP A 112 16.86 -5.30 -12.88
C ASP A 112 18.06 -6.19 -12.49
N GLY A 113 17.82 -7.50 -12.44
CA GLY A 113 18.81 -8.51 -12.05
C GLY A 113 19.17 -8.52 -10.56
N LYS A 114 18.46 -7.76 -9.72
CA LYS A 114 18.64 -7.77 -8.26
C LYS A 114 17.55 -8.60 -7.57
N PRO A 115 17.90 -9.47 -6.62
CA PRO A 115 16.93 -10.24 -5.87
C PRO A 115 16.28 -9.38 -4.77
N PHE A 116 14.98 -9.54 -4.61
CA PHE A 116 14.19 -8.96 -3.53
C PHE A 116 13.23 -10.00 -2.95
N ARG A 117 12.90 -9.88 -1.67
CA ARG A 117 11.68 -10.49 -1.12
C ARG A 117 10.55 -9.48 -1.22
N CYS A 118 9.49 -9.80 -1.96
CA CYS A 118 8.30 -8.97 -2.09
C CYS A 118 7.20 -9.47 -1.17
N ARG A 119 6.70 -8.62 -0.27
CA ARG A 119 5.66 -8.99 0.69
C ARG A 119 4.73 -7.84 1.06
N LEU A 120 3.74 -8.10 1.93
CA LEU A 120 2.98 -7.07 2.62
C LEU A 120 3.77 -6.48 3.81
N LEU A 121 3.42 -5.25 4.17
CA LEU A 121 3.82 -4.63 5.43
C LEU A 121 3.06 -5.26 6.61
N THR A 122 3.71 -5.32 7.77
CA THR A 122 3.01 -5.54 9.05
C THR A 122 2.14 -4.32 9.40
N GLY A 123 0.92 -4.57 9.84
CA GLY A 123 -0.09 -3.54 10.16
C GLY A 123 -0.48 -3.46 11.63
N GLY A 124 -0.02 -4.42 12.44
CA GLY A 124 -0.46 -4.61 13.82
C GLY A 124 -1.81 -5.31 13.92
N ASP A 125 -2.00 -6.11 14.96
CA ASP A 125 -3.19 -6.96 15.13
C ASP A 125 -4.32 -6.31 15.95
N THR A 126 -4.03 -5.24 16.69
CA THR A 126 -4.94 -4.66 17.68
C THR A 126 -5.04 -3.14 17.52
N PRO A 127 -6.21 -2.59 17.16
CA PRO A 127 -6.40 -1.14 17.03
C PRO A 127 -6.49 -0.44 18.38
N HIS A 128 -6.24 0.87 18.38
CA HIS A 128 -6.71 1.77 19.43
C HIS A 128 -8.24 1.94 19.40
N ASP A 129 -8.83 2.42 20.50
CA ASP A 129 -10.25 2.78 20.56
C ASP A 129 -10.63 3.83 19.49
N ASP A 130 -9.73 4.79 19.24
CA ASP A 130 -9.81 5.67 18.08
C ASP A 130 -8.98 5.07 16.93
N PRO A 131 -9.61 4.58 15.85
CA PRO A 131 -8.90 3.92 14.75
C PRO A 131 -7.91 4.84 14.02
N TYR A 132 -8.01 6.17 14.19
CA TYR A 132 -7.06 7.13 13.61
C TYR A 132 -5.69 7.10 14.30
N LEU A 133 -5.60 6.55 15.51
CA LEU A 133 -4.34 6.36 16.22
C LEU A 133 -3.59 5.11 15.78
N GLY A 134 -4.19 4.29 14.91
CA GLY A 134 -3.55 3.10 14.37
C GLY A 134 -3.57 1.90 15.30
N ALA A 135 -2.49 1.13 15.28
CA ALA A 135 -2.36 -0.07 16.10
C ALA A 135 -1.69 0.26 17.45
N THR A 136 -2.05 -0.52 18.48
CA THR A 136 -1.49 -0.39 19.83
C THR A 136 -0.05 -0.89 19.95
N GLY A 137 0.34 -1.81 19.08
CA GLY A 137 1.67 -2.43 19.03
C GLY A 137 2.54 -1.91 17.87
N PRO A 138 3.88 -2.08 17.97
CA PRO A 138 4.79 -1.69 16.90
C PRO A 138 4.52 -2.52 15.63
N ASN A 139 4.55 -1.84 14.48
CA ASN A 139 4.33 -2.44 13.16
C ASN A 139 5.01 -1.57 12.09
N GLU A 140 5.24 -2.14 10.91
CA GLU A 140 5.91 -1.45 9.80
C GLU A 140 5.05 -0.36 9.18
N TRP A 141 3.74 -0.53 9.09
CA TRP A 141 2.87 0.50 8.53
C TRP A 141 3.00 1.82 9.29
N ASP A 142 2.82 1.79 10.61
CA ASP A 142 2.92 2.97 11.47
C ASP A 142 4.34 3.54 11.49
N ALA A 143 5.36 2.68 11.43
CA ALA A 143 6.75 3.09 11.39
C ALA A 143 7.16 3.76 10.06
N LEU A 144 6.69 3.24 8.92
CA LEU A 144 7.14 3.63 7.59
C LEU A 144 6.17 4.60 6.92
N VAL A 145 4.94 4.15 6.69
CA VAL A 145 3.91 4.93 6.00
C VAL A 145 3.30 5.98 6.93
N GLY A 146 3.08 5.63 8.20
CA GLY A 146 2.57 6.54 9.24
C GLY A 146 3.60 7.58 9.72
N GLY A 147 4.88 7.44 9.33
CA GLY A 147 5.96 8.36 9.67
C GLY A 147 6.60 8.14 11.05
N GLY A 148 6.15 7.17 11.85
CA GLY A 148 6.57 7.05 13.25
C GLY A 148 7.97 6.48 13.51
N GLY A 149 8.64 5.89 12.51
CA GLY A 149 9.76 4.97 12.75
C GLY A 149 11.12 5.34 12.16
N ALA A 150 11.21 6.37 11.31
CA ALA A 150 12.45 6.72 10.62
C ALA A 150 12.78 8.21 10.71
N LEU A 151 14.05 8.52 10.98
CA LEU A 151 14.54 9.89 11.01
C LEU A 151 14.43 10.52 9.61
N SER A 152 13.95 11.76 9.54
CA SER A 152 13.75 12.51 8.28
C SER A 152 12.73 11.92 7.32
N ALA A 153 11.97 10.89 7.72
CA ALA A 153 10.84 10.42 6.95
C ALA A 153 9.73 11.50 6.92
N PRO A 154 8.97 11.60 5.82
CA PRO A 154 7.81 12.49 5.75
C PRO A 154 6.86 12.22 6.93
N GLN A 155 6.53 13.27 7.67
CA GLN A 155 5.61 13.19 8.79
C GLN A 155 4.20 13.61 8.35
N PRO A 156 3.15 12.94 8.83
CA PRO A 156 1.81 13.43 8.64
C PRO A 156 1.55 14.68 9.48
N ASP A 157 0.69 15.55 8.96
CA ASP A 157 0.12 16.67 9.72
C ASP A 157 -1.12 16.18 10.48
N PRO A 158 -1.44 16.72 11.67
CA PRO A 158 -2.67 16.34 12.40
C PRO A 158 -3.96 16.46 11.57
N THR A 159 -4.02 17.39 10.61
CA THR A 159 -5.15 17.54 9.69
C THR A 159 -5.33 16.36 8.75
N ASN A 160 -4.31 15.50 8.58
CA ASN A 160 -4.43 14.27 7.80
C ASN A 160 -5.37 13.24 8.41
N SER A 161 -5.73 13.39 9.69
CA SER A 161 -6.67 12.54 10.41
C SER A 161 -7.99 13.27 10.72
N ALA A 162 -8.25 14.41 10.07
CA ALA A 162 -9.46 15.19 10.28
C ALA A 162 -10.71 14.49 9.70
N LYS A 163 -11.88 14.87 10.22
CA LYS A 163 -13.19 14.37 9.78
C LYS A 163 -14.07 15.55 9.37
N PRO A 164 -14.84 15.47 8.26
CA PRO A 164 -14.88 14.38 7.27
C PRO A 164 -13.68 14.40 6.32
N LEU A 165 -13.52 13.32 5.54
CA LEU A 165 -12.55 13.23 4.45
C LEU A 165 -12.84 14.31 3.39
N SER A 166 -11.83 14.99 2.89
CA SER A 166 -12.00 16.23 2.10
C SER A 166 -10.89 16.42 1.05
N PRO A 167 -11.03 17.38 0.12
CA PRO A 167 -9.95 17.73 -0.80
C PRO A 167 -8.62 18.11 -0.12
N ASP A 168 -8.65 18.60 1.11
CA ASP A 168 -7.42 18.95 1.86
C ASP A 168 -6.58 17.70 2.15
N HIS A 169 -7.22 16.58 2.46
CA HIS A 169 -6.55 15.31 2.69
C HIS A 169 -5.86 14.82 1.42
N LEU A 170 -6.59 14.81 0.29
CA LEU A 170 -6.08 14.44 -1.02
C LEU A 170 -4.86 15.30 -1.41
N ASN A 171 -4.93 16.61 -1.15
CA ASN A 171 -3.90 17.57 -1.53
C ASN A 171 -2.77 17.75 -0.51
N SER A 172 -2.87 17.10 0.65
CA SER A 172 -1.89 17.23 1.72
C SER A 172 -0.49 16.78 1.30
N ALA A 173 0.54 17.37 1.92
CA ALA A 173 1.93 17.03 1.62
C ALA A 173 2.22 15.54 1.85
N HIS A 174 1.70 14.98 2.93
CA HIS A 174 1.90 13.56 3.26
C HIS A 174 1.19 12.63 2.26
N ASN A 175 -0.07 12.93 1.88
CA ASN A 175 -0.78 12.11 0.90
C ASN A 175 -0.17 12.17 -0.50
N LYS A 176 0.39 13.30 -0.91
CA LYS A 176 1.10 13.41 -2.20
C LYS A 176 2.30 12.47 -2.33
N LEU A 177 2.86 12.05 -1.20
CA LEU A 177 3.94 11.07 -1.14
C LEU A 177 3.39 9.65 -1.04
N TRP A 178 2.42 9.43 -0.14
CA TRP A 178 2.02 8.08 0.26
C TRP A 178 0.70 7.58 -0.32
N ASN A 179 -0.10 8.41 -0.98
CA ASN A 179 -1.33 8.01 -1.65
C ASN A 179 -2.25 7.10 -0.80
N TRP A 180 -2.49 7.48 0.46
CA TRP A 180 -3.37 6.73 1.38
C TRP A 180 -4.83 7.19 1.30
N PHE A 181 -5.09 8.38 0.76
CA PHE A 181 -6.44 8.93 0.63
C PHE A 181 -7.34 7.98 -0.16
N GLY A 182 -8.46 7.57 0.44
CA GLY A 182 -9.43 6.69 -0.22
C GLY A 182 -8.86 5.34 -0.68
N ALA A 183 -7.72 4.93 -0.13
CA ALA A 183 -6.99 3.71 -0.50
C ALA A 183 -6.61 2.93 0.78
N VAL A 184 -7.12 1.72 0.89
CA VAL A 184 -6.87 0.79 2.00
C VAL A 184 -5.89 -0.29 1.54
N SER A 185 -4.72 -0.37 2.16
CA SER A 185 -3.76 -1.43 1.87
C SER A 185 -3.95 -2.63 2.81
N TRP A 186 -3.90 -3.84 2.26
CA TRP A 186 -3.78 -5.06 3.06
C TRP A 186 -2.46 -5.08 3.84
N THR A 187 -2.49 -5.70 5.03
CA THR A 187 -1.30 -5.98 5.84
C THR A 187 -1.22 -7.46 6.21
N VAL A 188 -0.09 -7.88 6.77
CA VAL A 188 0.20 -9.31 7.02
C VAL A 188 -0.76 -9.93 8.03
N GLU A 189 -1.01 -9.27 9.16
CA GLU A 189 -1.54 -9.92 10.34
C GLU A 189 -3.07 -10.12 10.32
N PRO A 190 -3.57 -11.23 10.88
CA PRO A 190 -4.95 -11.29 11.36
C PRO A 190 -5.14 -10.29 12.49
N VAL A 191 -6.36 -9.77 12.62
CA VAL A 191 -6.72 -9.01 13.82
C VAL A 191 -6.86 -9.92 15.03
N ALA A 192 -6.53 -9.39 16.20
CA ALA A 192 -6.66 -10.10 17.46
C ALA A 192 -8.09 -10.63 17.64
N HIS A 193 -8.20 -11.90 18.05
CA HIS A 193 -9.47 -12.59 18.32
C HIS A 193 -10.41 -12.80 17.12
N ARG A 194 -9.96 -12.58 15.88
CA ARG A 194 -10.77 -12.81 14.68
C ARG A 194 -9.94 -13.39 13.53
N ALA A 195 -10.05 -14.71 13.33
CA ALA A 195 -9.23 -15.45 12.37
C ALA A 195 -9.51 -15.09 10.90
N ASP A 196 -10.75 -14.72 10.56
CA ASP A 196 -11.19 -14.29 9.22
C ASP A 196 -10.93 -12.79 8.97
N GLY A 197 -10.57 -12.03 10.01
CA GLY A 197 -10.32 -10.59 9.91
C GLY A 197 -8.86 -10.30 9.62
N ARG A 198 -8.60 -9.30 8.80
CA ARG A 198 -7.26 -8.78 8.51
C ARG A 198 -7.21 -7.31 8.81
N ALA A 199 -6.08 -6.88 9.36
CA ALA A 199 -5.79 -5.47 9.51
C ALA A 199 -5.55 -4.88 8.13
N CYS A 200 -6.16 -3.73 7.88
CA CYS A 200 -5.96 -2.94 6.69
C CYS A 200 -5.72 -1.49 7.10
N ARG A 201 -4.93 -0.75 6.33
CA ARG A 201 -4.48 0.58 6.75
C ARG A 201 -4.63 1.63 5.63
N GLY A 202 -4.87 2.89 6.01
CA GLY A 202 -5.06 4.00 5.07
C GLY A 202 -6.52 4.48 4.97
N TYR A 203 -6.91 4.98 3.80
CA TYR A 203 -8.23 5.56 3.49
C TYR A 203 -8.56 6.89 4.18
N HIS A 204 -8.83 6.88 5.47
CA HIS A 204 -9.26 8.06 6.24
C HIS A 204 -8.10 8.86 6.81
N GLY A 205 -6.91 8.28 6.84
CA GLY A 205 -5.71 8.89 7.39
C GLY A 205 -4.50 7.98 7.20
N PRO A 206 -3.29 8.51 7.40
CA PRO A 206 -2.04 7.78 7.18
C PRO A 206 -1.87 6.60 8.13
N THR A 207 -2.44 6.68 9.33
CA THR A 207 -2.40 5.64 10.37
C THR A 207 -3.78 5.03 10.61
N TYR A 208 -4.79 5.30 9.78
CA TYR A 208 -6.13 4.78 10.06
C TYR A 208 -6.13 3.25 10.02
N PHE A 209 -6.72 2.64 11.05
CA PHE A 209 -6.86 1.20 11.21
C PHE A 209 -8.26 0.77 10.76
N TYR A 210 -8.31 -0.20 9.87
CA TYR A 210 -9.53 -0.79 9.35
C TYR A 210 -9.45 -2.32 9.44
N VAL A 211 -10.61 -2.97 9.43
CA VAL A 211 -10.69 -4.44 9.44
C VAL A 211 -11.59 -4.88 8.31
N ASN A 212 -11.10 -5.80 7.50
CA ASN A 212 -11.92 -6.49 6.52
C ASN A 212 -11.68 -8.00 6.57
N THR A 213 -12.56 -8.75 5.94
CA THR A 213 -12.52 -10.20 5.80
C THR A 213 -11.55 -10.64 4.70
N VAL A 214 -10.84 -11.74 4.93
CA VAL A 214 -9.73 -12.23 4.08
C VAL A 214 -10.05 -12.42 2.61
N ASP A 215 -11.31 -12.73 2.28
CA ASP A 215 -11.79 -13.15 0.96
C ASP A 215 -12.44 -12.02 0.16
N HIS A 216 -12.55 -10.81 0.74
CA HIS A 216 -13.24 -9.71 0.08
C HIS A 216 -12.36 -8.96 -0.90
N ARG A 217 -12.92 -8.68 -2.09
CA ARG A 217 -12.35 -7.80 -3.11
C ARG A 217 -13.18 -6.52 -3.17
N HIS A 218 -12.63 -5.42 -2.67
CA HIS A 218 -13.31 -4.13 -2.64
C HIS A 218 -12.61 -3.09 -3.54
N GLU A 219 -13.40 -2.13 -4.01
CA GLU A 219 -12.97 -1.01 -4.85
C GLU A 219 -11.89 -0.11 -4.23
N ASP A 220 -11.81 -0.08 -2.90
CA ASP A 220 -10.91 0.76 -2.13
C ASP A 220 -9.78 -0.03 -1.44
N ILE A 221 -9.83 -1.36 -1.47
CA ILE A 221 -8.84 -2.22 -0.82
C ILE A 221 -7.94 -2.90 -1.83
N GLY A 222 -6.63 -2.90 -1.56
CA GLY A 222 -5.66 -3.35 -2.53
C GLY A 222 -4.29 -3.73 -2.00
N TRP A 223 -3.40 -3.98 -2.95
CA TRP A 223 -2.04 -4.43 -2.72
C TRP A 223 -1.05 -3.26 -2.75
N ARG A 224 -0.40 -3.01 -1.62
CA ARG A 224 0.80 -2.14 -1.51
C ARG A 224 1.97 -3.00 -1.03
N PRO A 225 2.89 -3.40 -1.90
CA PRO A 225 4.03 -4.21 -1.51
C PRO A 225 5.15 -3.40 -0.83
N VAL A 226 5.98 -4.13 -0.10
CA VAL A 226 7.35 -3.77 0.25
C VAL A 226 8.31 -4.76 -0.39
N LEU A 227 9.43 -4.26 -0.92
CA LEU A 227 10.57 -5.08 -1.34
C LEU A 227 11.67 -5.00 -0.27
N GLU A 228 12.22 -6.15 0.08
CA GLU A 228 13.36 -6.27 0.98
C GLU A 228 14.60 -6.67 0.18
N GLU A 229 15.64 -5.86 0.28
CA GLU A 229 16.95 -6.11 -0.34
C GLU A 229 18.01 -6.27 0.75
N VAL A 230 18.72 -7.39 0.75
CA VAL A 230 19.87 -7.59 1.63
C VAL A 230 21.11 -6.97 0.98
N LEU A 231 21.83 -6.13 1.75
CA LEU A 231 23.01 -5.38 1.32
C LEU A 231 24.34 -6.12 1.55
#